data_AF-A0A8X7MR70-F1
#
_entry.id   AF-A0A8X7MR70-F1
#
_cell.length_a   1.000
_cell.length_b   1.000
_cell.length_c   1.000
_cell.angle_alpha   90.00
_cell.angle_beta   90.00
_cell.angle_gamma   90.00
#
_symmetry.space_group_name_H-M   'P 1'
#
loop_
_entity.id
_entity.type
_entity.pdbx_description
1 polymer ?
#
loop_
_entity_poly.entity_id
_entity_poly.type
_entity_poly.pdbx_seq_one_letter_code
_entity_poly.pdbx_strand_id
1 'polypeptide(L)'
;MSSSRSSAGAGAAPVGEPTVFPASTSAGDRSLPDGEEGDHEREHQPSGPSDPLADGLQAASTALANGEASSSSSVRNRVRQGGAVADGAVASADDADGAQSNDGGDKYYIQFAPLNVPRHRRLQTLGVLIWALLLPLCLALYFSLMSLPLAWPFIIPYTLWVFVFDAAAEDGGRRYSWVRQWKLWTYFAEYYPVSLIKTVDLPPDRPYVFGYHPHGVIGMGAFANFATDATEFPTSFPGLRPHLLTLASNFQIPIYRDLLLALGICSVSKRSCNAILQGHGRVNYSAQRRFRGSGSTWLRFLGLSKRKDPVDNQPTEEEKEASKGQVICIVVGGATESLKASPGTADLTLRKRLGFIKIAMRNGADLVPVFSFGENDIFSQLAAGDRVHALQKRFQTSFGFTLPLFHGRGIFNYTIGLMPYRHPIVSVVGRPIHCERNPEPTKAELEEVQRLYIIELMNLWETWKDAYAANRTKELTIIE
;
A
#
# COMPACT_ATOMS: atom_id res chain seq x y z
N MET A 1 -22.58 -28.04 57.06
CA MET A 1 -22.41 -29.51 57.11
C MET A 1 -21.13 -29.88 56.35
N SER A 2 -20.27 -30.71 56.94
CA SER A 2 -19.52 -31.83 56.31
C SER A 2 -18.76 -31.59 54.98
N SER A 3 -17.46 -31.89 54.79
CA SER A 3 -16.46 -32.59 55.62
C SER A 3 -15.01 -32.23 55.19
N SER A 4 -14.13 -32.10 56.19
CA SER A 4 -12.73 -32.57 56.36
C SER A 4 -11.90 -33.20 55.18
N ARG A 5 -10.55 -33.28 55.19
CA ARG A 5 -9.48 -32.91 56.17
C ARG A 5 -8.07 -32.86 55.49
N SER A 6 -7.09 -32.34 56.24
CA SER A 6 -5.60 -32.37 56.14
C SER A 6 -4.93 -33.63 55.50
N SER A 7 -3.64 -33.73 55.13
CA SER A 7 -2.33 -33.10 55.52
C SER A 7 -1.22 -33.54 54.51
N ALA A 8 0.06 -33.11 54.50
CA ALA A 8 0.83 -31.90 54.90
C ALA A 8 2.35 -32.13 54.58
N GLY A 9 3.18 -31.08 54.53
CA GLY A 9 4.66 -31.14 54.35
C GLY A 9 5.12 -30.71 52.94
N ALA A 10 5.92 -29.66 52.66
CA ALA A 10 6.95 -28.84 53.34
C ALA A 10 8.42 -29.28 53.11
N GLY A 11 9.27 -28.33 52.69
CA GLY A 11 10.71 -28.49 52.37
C GLY A 11 11.01 -28.23 50.87
N ALA A 12 11.24 -26.99 50.39
CA ALA A 12 12.39 -26.08 50.60
C ALA A 12 13.62 -26.40 49.70
N ALA A 13 14.06 -25.41 48.90
CA ALA A 13 15.19 -25.47 47.95
C ALA A 13 16.55 -25.19 48.63
N PRO A 14 17.70 -25.26 47.91
CA PRO A 14 18.19 -24.03 47.25
C PRO A 14 19.03 -24.15 45.95
N VAL A 15 18.94 -23.09 45.13
CA VAL A 15 19.97 -22.33 44.37
C VAL A 15 21.32 -22.98 43.96
N GLY A 16 21.72 -22.79 42.68
CA GLY A 16 23.12 -22.86 42.22
C GLY A 16 23.35 -22.64 40.70
N GLU A 17 23.79 -21.45 40.30
CA GLU A 17 24.46 -21.14 39.01
C GLU A 17 25.96 -20.83 39.29
N PRO A 18 26.80 -20.49 38.29
CA PRO A 18 27.17 -21.21 37.07
C PRO A 18 28.70 -21.51 37.06
N THR A 19 29.25 -22.13 36.01
CA THR A 19 30.72 -22.33 35.87
C THR A 19 31.27 -21.90 34.52
N VAL A 20 32.51 -21.40 34.52
CA VAL A 20 33.12 -20.59 33.45
C VAL A 20 34.63 -20.88 33.38
N PHE A 21 35.11 -21.32 32.20
CA PHE A 21 36.52 -21.32 31.73
C PHE A 21 37.55 -22.19 32.54
N PRO A 22 38.68 -22.63 31.94
CA PRO A 22 39.77 -21.79 31.41
C PRO A 22 40.27 -22.12 29.99
N ALA A 23 41.08 -21.21 29.44
CA ALA A 23 41.88 -21.38 28.23
C ALA A 23 43.38 -21.56 28.56
N SER A 24 44.15 -22.04 27.59
CA SER A 24 45.63 -21.96 27.51
C SER A 24 45.99 -21.80 26.02
N THR A 25 46.84 -20.89 25.52
CA THR A 25 48.28 -20.64 25.79
C THR A 25 49.14 -21.90 25.56
N SER A 26 50.23 -21.93 24.77
CA SER A 26 51.05 -20.86 24.19
C SER A 26 52.06 -21.36 23.11
N ALA A 27 52.42 -20.46 22.17
CA ALA A 27 53.79 -20.12 21.72
C ALA A 27 54.71 -21.09 20.92
N GLY A 28 55.67 -20.48 20.19
CA GLY A 28 56.76 -21.12 19.42
C GLY A 28 56.53 -21.01 17.90
N ASP A 29 56.98 -20.00 17.14
CA ASP A 29 58.36 -19.49 16.92
C ASP A 29 59.34 -20.56 16.38
N ARG A 30 59.65 -20.52 15.06
CA ARG A 30 61.02 -20.26 14.55
C ARG A 30 61.23 -20.32 13.02
N SER A 31 61.82 -19.22 12.53
CA SER A 31 62.89 -19.09 11.52
C SER A 31 62.89 -19.89 10.19
N LEU A 32 62.99 -19.12 9.10
CA LEU A 32 63.61 -19.46 7.81
C LEU A 32 65.06 -19.95 7.96
N PRO A 33 65.65 -20.53 6.90
CA PRO A 33 66.66 -19.75 6.18
C PRO A 33 66.52 -19.77 4.64
N ASP A 34 67.41 -19.02 3.99
CA ASP A 34 67.31 -18.53 2.61
C ASP A 34 67.76 -19.51 1.50
N GLY A 35 67.29 -19.20 0.27
CA GLY A 35 68.12 -19.22 -0.94
C GLY A 35 68.19 -20.50 -1.78
N GLU A 36 67.62 -20.46 -2.99
CA GLU A 36 68.38 -20.38 -4.25
C GLU A 36 67.45 -20.12 -5.45
N GLU A 37 67.99 -19.49 -6.50
CA GLU A 37 67.27 -19.10 -7.72
C GLU A 37 67.25 -20.24 -8.75
N GLY A 38 66.19 -20.31 -9.57
CA GLY A 38 66.13 -21.25 -10.70
C GLY A 38 64.82 -21.12 -11.48
N ASP A 39 64.89 -20.54 -12.67
CA ASP A 39 63.77 -20.43 -13.62
C ASP A 39 63.16 -21.79 -13.96
N HIS A 40 61.84 -21.89 -14.09
CA HIS A 40 61.19 -22.66 -15.16
C HIS A 40 59.68 -22.31 -15.30
N GLU A 41 59.30 -21.95 -16.53
CA GLU A 41 58.01 -22.13 -17.23
C GLU A 41 56.66 -21.91 -16.49
N ARG A 42 55.89 -20.92 -16.98
CA ARG A 42 54.49 -20.69 -16.57
C ARG A 42 53.53 -21.58 -17.37
N GLU A 43 52.99 -22.63 -16.74
CA GLU A 43 51.72 -23.23 -17.18
C GLU A 43 50.51 -22.43 -16.67
N HIS A 44 49.50 -22.27 -17.53
CA HIS A 44 48.25 -21.60 -17.20
C HIS A 44 47.19 -22.59 -16.69
N GLN A 45 46.83 -22.50 -15.41
CA GLN A 45 45.60 -23.08 -14.85
C GLN A 45 44.94 -22.11 -13.84
N PRO A 46 43.65 -22.29 -13.48
CA PRO A 46 42.71 -21.16 -13.48
C PRO A 46 42.63 -20.38 -12.17
N SER A 47 42.34 -19.09 -12.30
CA SER A 47 41.94 -18.21 -11.20
C SER A 47 40.59 -18.63 -10.61
N GLY A 48 40.52 -18.66 -9.27
CA GLY A 48 39.28 -18.87 -8.52
C GLY A 48 38.25 -17.73 -8.68
N PRO A 49 37.05 -17.87 -8.07
CA PRO A 49 35.93 -16.96 -8.31
C PRO A 49 36.21 -15.54 -7.82
N SER A 50 35.94 -14.57 -8.68
CA SER A 50 35.94 -13.13 -8.38
C SER A 50 34.80 -12.74 -7.45
N ASP A 51 35.08 -11.86 -6.49
CA ASP A 51 34.11 -11.36 -5.52
C ASP A 51 33.11 -10.38 -6.18
N PRO A 52 31.80 -10.71 -6.28
CA PRO A 52 30.84 -9.92 -7.04
C PRO A 52 30.48 -8.57 -6.41
N LEU A 53 31.01 -8.24 -5.22
CA LEU A 53 30.80 -6.94 -4.58
C LEU A 53 31.62 -5.80 -5.23
N ALA A 54 32.77 -6.11 -5.85
CA ALA A 54 33.70 -5.09 -6.33
C ALA A 54 33.29 -4.46 -7.68
N ASP A 55 32.90 -5.29 -8.66
CA ASP A 55 32.59 -4.83 -10.02
C ASP A 55 31.36 -3.91 -10.09
N GLY A 56 30.39 -4.10 -9.17
CA GLY A 56 29.18 -3.28 -9.11
C GLY A 56 29.45 -1.79 -8.78
N LEU A 57 30.47 -1.51 -7.96
CA LEU A 57 30.84 -0.14 -7.58
C LEU A 57 31.53 0.60 -8.73
N GLN A 58 32.32 -0.10 -9.55
CA GLN A 58 33.08 0.51 -10.64
C GLN A 58 32.22 0.78 -11.89
N ALA A 59 31.21 -0.06 -12.13
CA ALA A 59 30.16 0.19 -13.13
C ALA A 59 29.31 1.44 -12.78
N ALA A 60 28.94 1.61 -11.51
CA ALA A 60 28.13 2.76 -11.04
C ALA A 60 28.84 4.12 -11.20
N SER A 61 30.16 4.16 -11.00
CA SER A 61 30.97 5.37 -11.17
C SER A 61 30.98 5.88 -12.62
N THR A 62 31.06 4.96 -13.59
CA THR A 62 31.28 5.30 -15.01
C THR A 62 30.01 5.81 -15.71
N ALA A 63 28.83 5.43 -15.23
CA ALA A 63 27.54 5.83 -15.80
C ALA A 63 27.14 7.30 -15.50
N LEU A 64 27.78 7.96 -14.53
CA LEU A 64 27.43 9.33 -14.10
C LEU A 64 27.96 10.44 -15.03
N ALA A 65 28.79 10.11 -16.02
CA ALA A 65 29.54 11.10 -16.79
C ALA A 65 28.83 11.69 -18.02
N ASN A 66 27.87 10.99 -18.65
CA ASN A 66 27.35 11.36 -19.98
C ASN A 66 25.81 11.32 -20.07
N GLY A 67 25.17 12.47 -20.36
CA GLY A 67 23.72 12.51 -20.67
C GLY A 67 23.10 13.92 -20.65
N GLU A 68 23.10 14.61 -21.80
CA GLU A 68 22.49 15.94 -21.95
C GLU A 68 20.97 15.93 -22.31
N ALA A 69 20.30 17.05 -21.97
CA ALA A 69 18.97 17.57 -22.37
C ALA A 69 17.93 16.63 -23.07
N SER A 70 16.67 16.53 -22.60
CA SER A 70 15.75 17.68 -22.44
C SER A 70 14.44 17.39 -21.65
N SER A 71 13.77 18.47 -21.21
CA SER A 71 12.36 18.60 -20.78
C SER A 71 11.91 18.18 -19.34
N SER A 72 11.10 19.08 -18.74
CA SER A 72 10.40 19.03 -17.43
C SER A 72 11.25 19.05 -16.14
N SER A 73 11.05 20.07 -15.30
CA SER A 73 11.98 20.43 -14.20
C SER A 73 11.50 20.07 -12.78
N SER A 74 10.21 19.88 -12.53
CA SER A 74 9.70 19.74 -11.14
C SER A 74 9.87 18.35 -10.52
N VAL A 75 10.04 17.29 -11.31
CA VAL A 75 10.23 15.91 -10.81
C VAL A 75 11.71 15.62 -10.55
N ARG A 76 12.60 16.11 -11.41
CA ARG A 76 14.05 15.83 -11.35
C ARG A 76 14.73 16.35 -10.08
N ASN A 77 14.21 17.40 -9.43
CA ASN A 77 14.76 17.89 -8.15
C ASN A 77 14.57 16.91 -6.98
N ARG A 78 13.50 16.10 -6.95
CA ARG A 78 13.38 15.01 -5.95
C ARG A 78 14.31 13.84 -6.28
N VAL A 79 14.36 13.43 -7.55
CA VAL A 79 15.22 12.32 -8.00
C VAL A 79 16.71 12.61 -7.74
N ARG A 80 17.17 13.86 -7.92
CA ARG A 80 18.58 14.23 -7.66
C ARG A 80 18.94 14.29 -6.17
N GLN A 81 17.95 14.42 -5.27
CA GLN A 81 18.18 14.32 -3.81
C GLN A 81 18.06 12.87 -3.31
N GLY A 82 17.25 12.02 -3.95
CA GLY A 82 17.06 10.63 -3.55
C GLY A 82 18.31 9.73 -3.61
N GLY A 83 19.41 10.16 -4.24
CA GLY A 83 20.68 9.44 -4.28
C GLY A 83 21.71 9.86 -3.22
N ALA A 84 21.41 10.87 -2.37
CA ALA A 84 22.37 11.46 -1.44
C ALA A 84 21.79 11.79 -0.05
N VAL A 85 20.68 11.12 0.33
CA VAL A 85 20.04 11.29 1.64
C VAL A 85 20.00 9.96 2.38
N ALA A 86 21.18 9.53 2.86
CA ALA A 86 21.29 8.55 3.93
C ALA A 86 21.40 9.23 5.33
N ASP A 87 21.91 10.47 5.38
CA ASP A 87 22.26 11.19 6.63
C ASP A 87 21.42 12.46 6.89
N GLY A 88 20.19 12.54 6.36
CA GLY A 88 19.41 13.79 6.36
C GLY A 88 17.94 13.72 6.77
N ALA A 89 17.40 12.54 7.11
CA ALA A 89 15.97 12.34 7.39
C ALA A 89 15.59 12.53 8.87
N VAL A 90 16.23 13.47 9.58
CA VAL A 90 15.69 13.97 10.86
C VAL A 90 14.75 15.11 10.54
N ALA A 91 13.44 14.87 10.65
CA ALA A 91 12.46 15.94 10.52
C ALA A 91 12.74 17.02 11.58
N SER A 92 12.85 18.27 11.14
CA SER A 92 12.89 19.44 12.02
C SER A 92 11.68 19.41 12.96
N ALA A 93 11.93 19.52 14.27
CA ALA A 93 10.88 19.41 15.29
C ALA A 93 9.74 20.44 15.11
N ASP A 94 10.00 21.52 14.37
CA ASP A 94 9.04 22.59 14.04
C ASP A 94 8.00 22.22 12.96
N ASP A 95 8.15 21.09 12.26
CA ASP A 95 7.23 20.68 11.17
C ASP A 95 6.14 19.69 11.61
N ALA A 96 6.30 19.06 12.78
CA ALA A 96 5.39 18.05 13.32
C ALA A 96 4.21 18.68 14.11
N ASP A 97 3.18 19.14 13.39
CA ASP A 97 1.92 19.66 13.98
C ASP A 97 1.07 18.53 14.63
N GLY A 98 1.56 17.96 15.75
CA GLY A 98 0.76 17.31 16.80
C GLY A 98 0.63 15.79 16.77
N ALA A 99 1.44 15.09 17.59
CA ALA A 99 1.12 13.76 18.14
C ALA A 99 1.92 13.42 19.43
N GLN A 100 2.18 14.41 20.30
CA GLN A 100 2.76 14.14 21.63
C GLN A 100 1.65 14.01 22.68
N SER A 101 1.45 12.79 23.19
CA SER A 101 0.61 12.54 24.36
C SER A 101 1.35 12.93 25.63
N ASN A 102 1.11 14.16 26.11
CA ASN A 102 1.60 14.60 27.41
C ASN A 102 0.78 13.89 28.52
N ASP A 103 1.31 12.81 29.08
CA ASP A 103 0.76 12.16 30.27
C ASP A 103 1.08 13.02 31.50
N GLY A 104 0.26 14.04 31.73
CA GLY A 104 0.55 15.06 32.73
C GLY A 104 -0.45 16.22 32.77
N GLY A 105 -1.68 15.96 33.23
CA GLY A 105 -2.53 16.93 33.93
C GLY A 105 -2.98 18.23 33.23
N ASP A 106 -2.59 18.49 31.98
CA ASP A 106 -2.80 19.80 31.35
C ASP A 106 -4.16 19.99 30.67
N LYS A 107 -4.68 21.21 30.78
CA LYS A 107 -5.99 21.63 30.27
C LYS A 107 -6.04 21.57 28.74
N TYR A 108 -7.17 21.10 28.20
CA TYR A 108 -7.48 21.11 26.76
C TYR A 108 -7.62 22.55 26.19
N TYR A 109 -6.50 23.21 25.90
CA TYR A 109 -6.49 24.48 25.18
C TYR A 109 -6.53 24.25 23.66
N ILE A 110 -7.39 24.99 22.96
CA ILE A 110 -7.47 24.96 21.49
C ILE A 110 -6.31 25.80 20.93
N GLN A 111 -5.31 25.13 20.35
CA GLN A 111 -4.19 25.78 19.68
C GLN A 111 -4.63 26.18 18.26
N PHE A 112 -4.94 27.46 18.07
CA PHE A 112 -5.30 27.99 16.75
C PHE A 112 -4.10 28.04 15.80
N ALA A 113 -4.35 27.87 14.51
CA ALA A 113 -3.34 28.04 13.47
C ALA A 113 -2.91 29.52 13.39
N PRO A 114 -1.59 29.82 13.32
CA PRO A 114 -1.14 31.20 13.28
C PRO A 114 -1.63 31.90 12.00
N LEU A 115 -2.00 33.18 12.12
CA LEU A 115 -2.53 33.95 10.99
C LEU A 115 -1.52 34.07 9.82
N ASN A 116 -0.23 33.86 10.09
CA ASN A 116 0.88 33.90 9.12
C ASN A 116 1.34 32.51 8.60
N VAL A 117 0.46 31.51 8.50
CA VAL A 117 0.81 30.26 7.78
C VAL A 117 1.13 30.57 6.30
N PRO A 118 2.28 30.12 5.74
CA PRO A 118 2.65 30.34 4.34
C PRO A 118 1.60 29.85 3.33
N ARG A 119 1.46 30.55 2.20
CA ARG A 119 0.47 30.21 1.15
C ARG A 119 0.58 28.75 0.68
N HIS A 120 1.80 28.23 0.55
CA HIS A 120 2.04 26.83 0.19
C HIS A 120 1.45 25.84 1.21
N ARG A 121 1.70 26.03 2.52
CA ARG A 121 1.09 25.20 3.58
C ARG A 121 -0.45 25.30 3.59
N ARG A 122 -1.03 26.44 3.20
CA ARG A 122 -2.50 26.58 3.01
C ARG A 122 -3.00 25.77 1.82
N LEU A 123 -2.28 25.76 0.69
CA LEU A 123 -2.64 24.97 -0.50
C LEU A 123 -2.56 23.45 -0.24
N GLN A 124 -1.57 22.99 0.53
CA GLN A 124 -1.50 21.61 1.03
C GLN A 124 -2.75 21.24 1.86
N THR A 125 -3.07 22.07 2.87
CA THR A 125 -4.28 21.88 3.70
C THR A 125 -5.55 21.91 2.86
N LEU A 126 -5.65 22.81 1.88
CA LEU A 126 -6.77 22.89 0.94
C LEU A 126 -6.86 21.64 0.05
N GLY A 127 -5.74 21.07 -0.38
CA GLY A 127 -5.72 19.86 -1.21
C GLY A 127 -6.30 18.64 -0.48
N VAL A 128 -5.88 18.43 0.76
CA VAL A 128 -6.45 17.37 1.63
C VAL A 128 -7.90 17.67 2.00
N LEU A 129 -8.27 18.94 2.21
CA LEU A 129 -9.65 19.32 2.50
C LEU A 129 -10.59 19.10 1.29
N ILE A 130 -10.15 19.43 0.07
CA ILE A 130 -10.88 19.15 -1.17
C ILE A 130 -11.10 17.64 -1.31
N TRP A 131 -10.09 16.82 -1.04
CA TRP A 131 -10.23 15.36 -1.07
C TRP A 131 -11.22 14.86 0.00
N ALA A 132 -11.11 15.32 1.25
CA ALA A 132 -12.01 14.93 2.33
C ALA A 132 -13.47 15.35 2.10
N LEU A 133 -13.70 16.49 1.45
CA LEU A 133 -15.03 16.99 1.10
C LEU A 133 -15.54 16.48 -0.26
N LEU A 134 -14.73 15.74 -1.03
CA LEU A 134 -15.04 15.38 -2.40
C LEU A 134 -16.35 14.58 -2.54
N LEU A 135 -16.51 13.53 -1.71
CA LEU A 135 -17.71 12.70 -1.70
C LEU A 135 -18.97 13.51 -1.35
N PRO A 136 -19.06 14.24 -0.21
CA PRO A 136 -20.26 15.02 0.10
C PRO A 136 -20.53 16.15 -0.91
N LEU A 137 -19.50 16.77 -1.50
CA LEU A 137 -19.67 17.78 -2.56
C LEU A 137 -20.25 17.17 -3.84
N CYS A 138 -19.74 16.02 -4.30
CA CYS A 138 -20.29 15.30 -5.45
C CYS A 138 -21.74 14.85 -5.20
N LEU A 139 -22.05 14.36 -4.00
CA LEU A 139 -23.40 13.91 -3.63
C LEU A 139 -24.38 15.09 -3.55
N ALA A 140 -23.98 16.21 -2.95
CA ALA A 140 -24.78 17.43 -2.91
C ALA A 140 -25.04 17.95 -4.33
N LEU A 141 -24.00 18.05 -5.18
CA LEU A 141 -24.14 18.45 -6.58
C LEU A 141 -25.10 17.53 -7.35
N TYR A 142 -24.98 16.21 -7.18
CA TYR A 142 -25.88 15.25 -7.81
C TYR A 142 -27.34 15.47 -7.41
N PHE A 143 -27.63 15.64 -6.12
CA PHE A 143 -29.00 15.90 -5.67
C PHE A 143 -29.52 17.28 -6.07
N SER A 144 -28.68 18.32 -6.12
CA SER A 144 -29.06 19.64 -6.64
C SER A 144 -29.36 19.63 -8.15
N LEU A 145 -28.65 18.82 -8.93
CA LEU A 145 -28.97 18.60 -10.34
C LEU A 145 -30.25 17.78 -10.51
N MET A 146 -30.50 16.79 -9.66
CA MET A 146 -31.77 16.05 -9.63
C MET A 146 -32.97 16.92 -9.23
N SER A 147 -32.80 17.91 -8.35
CA SER A 147 -33.89 18.81 -7.96
C SER A 147 -34.18 19.92 -8.97
N LEU A 148 -33.37 20.08 -10.02
CA LEU A 148 -33.53 21.10 -11.05
C LEU A 148 -34.10 20.48 -12.34
N PRO A 149 -35.38 20.71 -12.70
CA PRO A 149 -36.00 20.11 -13.89
C PRO A 149 -35.28 20.42 -15.20
N LEU A 150 -34.61 21.57 -15.30
CA LEU A 150 -33.82 21.95 -16.47
C LEU A 150 -32.59 21.04 -16.69
N ALA A 151 -32.07 20.39 -15.65
CA ALA A 151 -30.94 19.46 -15.75
C ALA A 151 -31.38 18.02 -16.09
N TRP A 152 -32.67 17.68 -15.92
CA TRP A 152 -33.22 16.33 -16.15
C TRP A 152 -32.86 15.70 -17.50
N PRO A 153 -32.87 16.42 -18.65
CA PRO A 153 -32.48 15.86 -19.94
C PRO A 153 -31.04 15.31 -19.99
N PHE A 154 -30.17 15.73 -19.07
CA PHE A 154 -28.79 15.25 -18.96
C PHE A 154 -28.61 14.29 -17.79
N ILE A 155 -29.12 14.67 -16.60
CA ILE A 155 -28.83 13.92 -15.38
C ILE A 155 -29.64 12.61 -15.28
N ILE A 156 -30.86 12.52 -15.82
CA ILE A 156 -31.64 11.26 -15.81
C ILE A 156 -31.00 10.21 -16.75
N PRO A 157 -30.65 10.51 -18.02
CA PRO A 157 -29.93 9.55 -18.87
C PRO A 157 -28.56 9.16 -18.30
N TYR A 158 -27.84 10.10 -17.69
CA TYR A 158 -26.57 9.81 -17.00
C TYR A 158 -26.77 8.84 -15.83
N THR A 159 -27.74 9.08 -14.94
CA THR A 159 -28.09 8.17 -13.84
C THR A 159 -28.48 6.78 -14.34
N LEU A 160 -29.34 6.70 -15.37
CA LEU A 160 -29.71 5.43 -15.99
C LEU A 160 -28.49 4.69 -16.54
N TRP A 161 -27.58 5.42 -17.22
CA TRP A 161 -26.33 4.87 -17.73
C TRP A 161 -25.41 4.33 -16.63
N VAL A 162 -25.21 5.10 -15.55
CA VAL A 162 -24.40 4.71 -14.38
C VAL A 162 -24.89 3.42 -13.76
N PHE A 163 -26.20 3.31 -13.49
CA PHE A 163 -26.75 2.18 -12.71
C PHE A 163 -27.14 0.95 -13.54
N VAL A 164 -27.42 1.10 -14.83
CA VAL A 164 -27.89 -0.02 -15.69
C VAL A 164 -26.81 -0.53 -16.64
N PHE A 165 -25.91 0.33 -17.12
CA PHE A 165 -25.04 0.00 -18.26
C PHE A 165 -23.53 0.09 -17.98
N ASP A 166 -23.08 0.95 -17.05
CA ASP A 166 -21.65 1.24 -16.91
C ASP A 166 -20.89 0.29 -15.95
N ALA A 167 -20.19 -0.67 -16.53
CA ALA A 167 -19.34 -1.63 -15.81
C ALA A 167 -17.88 -1.20 -15.64
N ALA A 168 -17.48 0.04 -15.98
CA ALA A 168 -16.06 0.43 -16.04
C ALA A 168 -15.25 0.18 -14.74
N ALA A 169 -15.88 0.27 -13.56
CA ALA A 169 -15.24 -0.05 -12.28
C ALA A 169 -14.79 -1.52 -12.14
N GLU A 170 -15.35 -2.42 -12.96
CA GLU A 170 -15.04 -3.86 -13.01
C GLU A 170 -14.28 -4.28 -14.28
N ASP A 171 -14.05 -3.36 -15.22
CA ASP A 171 -13.44 -3.63 -16.52
C ASP A 171 -12.23 -2.69 -16.80
N GLY A 172 -11.54 -2.22 -15.75
CA GLY A 172 -10.24 -1.50 -15.85
C GLY A 172 -10.26 0.03 -15.71
N GLY A 173 -11.42 0.63 -15.43
CA GLY A 173 -11.54 2.07 -15.15
C GLY A 173 -11.55 2.95 -16.40
N ARG A 174 -11.23 4.24 -16.22
CA ARG A 174 -11.14 5.26 -17.30
C ARG A 174 -9.91 6.15 -17.09
N ARG A 175 -8.75 5.54 -16.87
CA ARG A 175 -7.53 6.26 -16.43
C ARG A 175 -7.13 7.37 -17.41
N TYR A 176 -7.14 8.62 -16.93
CA TYR A 176 -6.67 9.80 -17.64
C TYR A 176 -5.40 10.35 -16.98
N SER A 177 -4.26 10.33 -17.69
CA SER A 177 -2.98 10.80 -17.14
C SER A 177 -3.04 12.26 -16.68
N TRP A 178 -3.72 13.13 -17.45
CA TRP A 178 -3.86 14.54 -17.10
C TRP A 178 -4.64 14.78 -15.80
N VAL A 179 -5.55 13.87 -15.41
CA VAL A 179 -6.26 13.93 -14.12
C VAL A 179 -5.34 13.49 -12.98
N ARG A 180 -4.56 12.41 -13.19
CA ARG A 180 -3.56 11.94 -12.20
C ARG A 180 -2.41 12.92 -11.97
N GLN A 181 -2.19 13.85 -12.89
CA GLN A 181 -1.12 14.86 -12.86
C GLN A 181 -1.60 16.25 -12.41
N TRP A 182 -2.84 16.40 -11.93
CA TRP A 182 -3.31 17.66 -11.35
C TRP A 182 -2.43 18.09 -10.17
N LYS A 183 -2.06 19.39 -10.13
CA LYS A 183 -1.27 19.99 -9.04
C LYS A 183 -1.92 19.85 -7.65
N LEU A 184 -3.23 19.62 -7.60
CA LEU A 184 -3.96 19.23 -6.40
C LEU A 184 -3.30 18.04 -5.68
N TRP A 185 -2.88 17.02 -6.43
CA TRP A 185 -2.27 15.81 -5.88
C TRP A 185 -0.85 16.03 -5.40
N THR A 186 -0.11 16.95 -6.04
CA THR A 186 1.21 17.39 -5.56
C THR A 186 1.08 18.03 -4.16
N TYR A 187 0.14 18.97 -3.99
CA TYR A 187 -0.15 19.57 -2.68
C TYR A 187 -0.68 18.58 -1.64
N PHE A 188 -1.44 17.57 -2.08
CA PHE A 188 -1.88 16.47 -1.23
C PHE A 188 -0.72 15.60 -0.73
N ALA A 189 0.20 15.20 -1.62
CA ALA A 189 1.37 14.41 -1.23
C ALA A 189 2.32 15.20 -0.32
N GLU A 190 2.56 16.47 -0.63
CA GLU A 190 3.39 17.41 0.15
C GLU A 190 2.76 17.82 1.49
N TYR A 191 1.51 17.44 1.75
CA TYR A 191 0.89 17.60 3.06
C TYR A 191 1.41 16.57 4.09
N TYR A 192 1.70 15.35 3.64
CA TYR A 192 2.17 14.21 4.44
C TYR A 192 3.63 13.81 4.12
N PRO A 193 4.43 14.70 3.51
CA PRO A 193 5.65 14.32 2.80
C PRO A 193 5.68 12.91 2.18
N VAL A 194 4.65 12.53 1.39
CA VAL A 194 4.55 11.15 0.87
C VAL A 194 5.70 10.83 -0.07
N SER A 195 6.34 9.69 0.15
CA SER A 195 7.40 9.14 -0.72
C SER A 195 7.23 7.64 -0.98
N LEU A 196 7.85 7.16 -2.06
CA LEU A 196 7.87 5.77 -2.47
C LEU A 196 9.31 5.25 -2.67
N ILE A 197 9.73 4.29 -1.85
CA ILE A 197 11.01 3.59 -1.97
C ILE A 197 10.84 2.32 -2.79
N LYS A 198 11.71 2.15 -3.78
CA LYS A 198 11.83 0.95 -4.62
C LYS A 198 13.02 0.11 -4.15
N THR A 199 12.77 -1.13 -3.72
CA THR A 199 13.86 -2.04 -3.30
C THR A 199 14.48 -2.83 -4.45
N VAL A 200 13.70 -3.13 -5.50
CA VAL A 200 14.15 -3.90 -6.68
C VAL A 200 13.45 -3.42 -7.95
N ASP A 201 14.04 -3.74 -9.10
CA ASP A 201 13.37 -3.63 -10.40
C ASP A 201 12.21 -4.64 -10.52
N LEU A 202 11.09 -4.17 -11.07
CA LEU A 202 9.93 -4.98 -11.41
C LEU A 202 9.73 -4.90 -12.94
N PRO A 203 10.06 -5.96 -13.70
CA PRO A 203 9.97 -5.92 -15.15
C PRO A 203 8.52 -5.73 -15.63
N PRO A 204 8.27 -4.89 -16.66
CA PRO A 204 6.92 -4.64 -17.17
C PRO A 204 6.39 -5.76 -18.08
N ASP A 205 7.03 -6.94 -18.08
CA ASP A 205 6.72 -8.09 -18.93
C ASP A 205 5.53 -8.95 -18.42
N ARG A 206 5.07 -8.68 -17.19
CA ARG A 206 4.06 -9.47 -16.46
C ARG A 206 3.10 -8.59 -15.65
N PRO A 207 1.95 -9.12 -15.18
CA PRO A 207 1.09 -8.45 -14.23
C PRO A 207 1.55 -8.66 -12.77
N TYR A 208 1.15 -7.74 -11.88
CA TYR A 208 1.47 -7.77 -10.45
C TYR A 208 0.25 -7.54 -9.54
N VAL A 209 0.29 -8.14 -8.36
CA VAL A 209 -0.62 -7.84 -7.23
C VAL A 209 0.19 -7.22 -6.10
N PHE A 210 0.01 -5.93 -5.86
CA PHE A 210 0.63 -5.22 -4.74
C PHE A 210 -0.29 -5.35 -3.51
N GLY A 211 0.22 -5.94 -2.43
CA GLY A 211 -0.47 -5.98 -1.14
C GLY A 211 0.03 -4.85 -0.25
N TYR A 212 -0.83 -3.86 0.00
CA TYR A 212 -0.49 -2.66 0.76
C TYR A 212 -0.87 -2.80 2.24
N HIS A 213 0.09 -2.46 3.11
CA HIS A 213 -0.02 -2.52 4.56
C HIS A 213 0.68 -1.31 5.22
N PRO A 214 0.22 -0.85 6.39
CA PRO A 214 -1.12 -1.03 6.92
C PRO A 214 -2.12 -0.19 6.10
N HIS A 215 -3.42 -0.45 6.29
CA HIS A 215 -4.49 0.37 5.71
C HIS A 215 -4.48 1.81 6.24
N GLY A 216 -4.03 2.03 7.47
CA GLY A 216 -4.36 3.26 8.20
C GLY A 216 -5.89 3.43 8.33
N VAL A 217 -6.33 4.60 8.77
CA VAL A 217 -7.77 4.90 8.84
C VAL A 217 -8.37 5.05 7.43
N ILE A 218 -7.64 5.66 6.47
CA ILE A 218 -8.15 6.00 5.13
C ILE A 218 -7.17 5.64 3.98
N GLY A 219 -5.92 5.26 4.25
CA GLY A 219 -4.95 4.81 3.22
C GLY A 219 -4.45 5.94 2.32
N MET A 220 -3.92 7.00 2.91
CA MET A 220 -3.59 8.25 2.20
C MET A 220 -2.31 8.12 1.37
N GLY A 221 -1.34 7.33 1.84
CA GLY A 221 -0.15 6.95 1.08
C GLY A 221 -0.51 6.07 -0.12
N ALA A 222 -1.44 5.13 0.05
CA ALA A 222 -1.90 4.27 -1.05
C ALA A 222 -2.55 5.09 -2.17
N PHE A 223 -3.37 6.08 -1.80
CA PHE A 223 -3.94 7.03 -2.75
C PHE A 223 -2.86 7.85 -3.47
N ALA A 224 -1.97 8.51 -2.74
CA ALA A 224 -0.91 9.32 -3.33
C ALA A 224 -0.02 8.50 -4.28
N ASN A 225 0.47 7.35 -3.84
CA ASN A 225 1.43 6.53 -4.57
C ASN A 225 0.85 5.74 -5.75
N PHE A 226 -0.40 5.27 -5.67
CA PHE A 226 -0.95 4.36 -6.69
C PHE A 226 -2.12 4.94 -7.49
N ALA A 227 -2.90 5.86 -6.93
CA ALA A 227 -4.01 6.51 -7.65
C ALA A 227 -3.62 7.82 -8.38
N THR A 228 -2.54 8.48 -7.98
CA THR A 228 -2.06 9.73 -8.61
C THR A 228 -0.69 9.56 -9.26
N ASP A 229 -0.20 10.59 -9.94
CA ASP A 229 1.17 10.67 -10.46
C ASP A 229 1.98 11.73 -9.66
N ALA A 230 1.67 11.93 -8.37
CA ALA A 230 2.24 12.99 -7.52
C ALA A 230 3.56 12.63 -6.82
N THR A 231 3.91 11.35 -6.78
CA THR A 231 5.09 10.79 -6.11
C THR A 231 5.95 10.00 -7.10
N GLU A 232 6.92 9.23 -6.61
CA GLU A 232 7.99 8.64 -7.42
C GLU A 232 7.54 7.44 -8.28
N PHE A 233 6.33 6.89 -8.11
CA PHE A 233 5.88 5.68 -8.81
C PHE A 233 6.13 5.70 -10.34
N PRO A 234 5.71 6.74 -11.10
CA PRO A 234 5.84 6.73 -12.56
C PRO A 234 7.29 6.73 -13.05
N THR A 235 8.22 7.23 -12.24
CA THR A 235 9.67 7.25 -12.51
C THR A 235 10.38 6.00 -12.00
N SER A 236 9.96 5.46 -10.85
CA SER A 236 10.57 4.27 -10.23
C SER A 236 10.20 2.98 -10.96
N PHE A 237 8.98 2.90 -11.50
CA PHE A 237 8.44 1.71 -12.16
C PHE A 237 7.95 2.02 -13.59
N PRO A 238 8.85 2.38 -14.52
CA PRO A 238 8.49 2.68 -15.90
C PRO A 238 7.84 1.48 -16.58
N GLY A 239 6.75 1.73 -17.30
CA GLY A 239 5.94 0.69 -17.97
C GLY A 239 4.85 0.08 -17.10
N LEU A 240 4.96 0.11 -15.75
CA LEU A 240 3.92 -0.36 -14.86
C LEU A 240 2.73 0.61 -14.80
N ARG A 241 1.52 0.06 -14.65
CA ARG A 241 0.25 0.79 -14.58
C ARG A 241 -0.52 0.40 -13.32
N PRO A 242 -0.47 1.22 -12.25
CA PRO A 242 -1.13 0.92 -10.98
C PRO A 242 -2.61 1.30 -11.00
N HIS A 243 -3.42 0.35 -10.56
CA HIS A 243 -4.84 0.50 -10.27
C HIS A 243 -5.04 0.28 -8.76
N LEU A 244 -5.20 1.36 -8.01
CA LEU A 244 -5.63 1.27 -6.61
C LEU A 244 -7.06 0.73 -6.55
N LEU A 245 -7.30 -0.28 -5.72
CA LEU A 245 -8.62 -0.90 -5.61
C LEU A 245 -9.35 -0.41 -4.35
N THR A 246 -10.65 -0.10 -4.50
CA THR A 246 -11.51 0.39 -3.42
C THR A 246 -12.89 -0.28 -3.43
N LEU A 247 -13.74 0.02 -2.45
CA LEU A 247 -15.06 -0.59 -2.31
C LEU A 247 -15.95 -0.35 -3.53
N ALA A 248 -16.71 -1.36 -3.94
CA ALA A 248 -17.64 -1.28 -5.07
C ALA A 248 -18.73 -0.19 -4.89
N SER A 249 -19.09 0.12 -3.64
CA SER A 249 -20.04 1.17 -3.28
C SER A 249 -19.60 2.58 -3.71
N ASN A 250 -18.29 2.87 -3.73
CA ASN A 250 -17.77 4.16 -4.19
C ASN A 250 -18.14 4.44 -5.66
N PHE A 251 -18.30 3.40 -6.48
CA PHE A 251 -18.68 3.50 -7.89
C PHE A 251 -20.20 3.59 -8.12
N GLN A 252 -21.00 3.53 -7.05
CA GLN A 252 -22.44 3.77 -7.06
C GLN A 252 -22.80 5.22 -6.72
N ILE A 253 -21.82 6.05 -6.33
CA ILE A 253 -22.01 7.47 -6.04
C ILE A 253 -21.77 8.26 -7.34
N PRO A 254 -22.80 8.86 -7.96
CA PRO A 254 -22.63 9.58 -9.21
C PRO A 254 -21.72 10.81 -9.03
N ILE A 255 -21.07 11.24 -10.12
CA ILE A 255 -20.03 12.28 -10.21
C ILE A 255 -18.74 11.88 -9.48
N TYR A 256 -18.81 11.44 -8.23
CA TYR A 256 -17.66 10.95 -7.46
C TYR A 256 -16.97 9.76 -8.14
N ARG A 257 -17.78 8.78 -8.58
CA ARG A 257 -17.31 7.60 -9.32
C ARG A 257 -16.46 7.96 -10.54
N ASP A 258 -16.81 9.03 -11.26
CA ASP A 258 -16.18 9.35 -12.54
C ASP A 258 -14.79 9.94 -12.34
N LEU A 259 -14.57 10.67 -11.24
CA LEU A 259 -13.23 11.10 -10.81
C LEU A 259 -12.38 9.91 -10.32
N LEU A 260 -12.95 8.95 -9.58
CA LEU A 260 -12.22 7.74 -9.20
C LEU A 260 -11.78 6.94 -10.44
N LEU A 261 -12.70 6.72 -11.39
CA LEU A 261 -12.42 6.04 -12.65
C LEU A 261 -11.38 6.80 -13.50
N ALA A 262 -11.43 8.14 -13.50
CA ALA A 262 -10.46 9.02 -14.15
C ALA A 262 -9.05 8.91 -13.55
N LEU A 263 -8.94 8.72 -12.23
CA LEU A 263 -7.66 8.42 -11.55
C LEU A 263 -7.18 6.99 -11.84
N GLY A 264 -8.01 6.13 -12.44
CA GLY A 264 -7.73 4.71 -12.66
C GLY A 264 -8.04 3.83 -11.46
N ILE A 265 -8.66 4.37 -10.40
CA ILE A 265 -9.12 3.61 -9.24
C ILE A 265 -10.25 2.68 -9.70
N CYS A 266 -10.21 1.43 -9.25
CA CYS A 266 -11.14 0.38 -9.66
C CYS A 266 -11.78 -0.34 -8.46
N SER A 267 -12.78 -1.16 -8.71
CA SER A 267 -13.40 -1.98 -7.67
C SER A 267 -12.44 -3.06 -7.15
N VAL A 268 -12.48 -3.35 -5.85
CA VAL A 268 -11.80 -4.51 -5.24
C VAL A 268 -12.59 -5.83 -5.48
N SER A 269 -13.61 -5.83 -6.33
CA SER A 269 -14.34 -7.05 -6.69
C SER A 269 -13.41 -8.04 -7.42
N LYS A 270 -13.57 -9.34 -7.14
CA LYS A 270 -12.83 -10.43 -7.81
C LYS A 270 -12.88 -10.30 -9.34
N ARG A 271 -14.03 -9.86 -9.89
CA ARG A 271 -14.19 -9.61 -11.32
C ARG A 271 -13.24 -8.53 -11.81
N SER A 272 -13.20 -7.38 -11.14
CA SER A 272 -12.31 -6.26 -11.50
C SER A 272 -10.85 -6.65 -11.43
N CYS A 273 -10.43 -7.32 -10.36
CA CYS A 273 -9.05 -7.80 -10.19
C CYS A 273 -8.63 -8.71 -11.36
N ASN A 274 -9.46 -9.71 -11.69
CA ASN A 274 -9.18 -10.60 -12.82
C ASN A 274 -9.18 -9.84 -14.16
N ALA A 275 -10.11 -8.90 -14.36
CA ALA A 275 -10.20 -8.15 -15.60
C ALA A 275 -8.99 -7.25 -15.85
N ILE A 276 -8.46 -6.59 -14.81
CA ILE A 276 -7.23 -5.80 -14.90
C ILE A 276 -6.02 -6.71 -15.16
N LEU A 277 -5.87 -7.79 -14.39
CA LEU A 277 -4.75 -8.74 -14.53
C LEU A 277 -4.78 -9.56 -15.83
N GLN A 278 -5.92 -9.57 -16.55
CA GLN A 278 -6.08 -10.17 -17.89
C GLN A 278 -6.04 -9.11 -19.01
N GLY A 279 -5.73 -7.85 -18.69
CA GLY A 279 -5.63 -6.77 -19.67
C GLY A 279 -6.96 -6.36 -20.32
N HIS A 280 -8.12 -6.75 -19.76
CA HIS A 280 -9.43 -6.49 -20.39
C HIS A 280 -9.73 -4.99 -20.60
N GLY A 281 -9.15 -4.10 -19.78
CA GLY A 281 -9.27 -2.63 -19.97
C GLY A 281 -8.42 -2.07 -21.12
N ARG A 282 -7.63 -2.91 -21.81
CA ARG A 282 -6.75 -2.57 -22.93
C ARG A 282 -7.17 -3.28 -24.23
N VAL A 283 -7.82 -4.44 -24.13
CA VAL A 283 -8.43 -5.17 -25.26
C VAL A 283 -9.78 -4.56 -25.63
N ASN A 284 -10.01 -4.29 -26.92
CA ASN A 284 -11.24 -3.66 -27.42
C ASN A 284 -12.44 -4.63 -27.49
N TYR A 285 -12.94 -5.15 -26.36
CA TYR A 285 -14.15 -5.99 -26.31
C TYR A 285 -15.46 -5.24 -26.65
N SER A 286 -15.40 -3.95 -26.95
CA SER A 286 -16.53 -3.03 -27.13
C SER A 286 -17.53 -3.47 -28.21
N ALA A 287 -17.06 -4.16 -29.25
CA ALA A 287 -17.91 -4.74 -30.29
C ALA A 287 -18.44 -6.14 -29.93
N GLN A 288 -17.57 -7.05 -29.46
CA GLN A 288 -17.86 -8.48 -29.50
C GLN A 288 -18.59 -9.04 -28.27
N ARG A 289 -18.45 -8.41 -27.09
CA ARG A 289 -19.25 -8.78 -25.90
C ARG A 289 -20.64 -8.13 -25.88
N ARG A 290 -20.85 -7.02 -26.60
CA ARG A 290 -22.09 -6.23 -26.58
C ARG A 290 -23.29 -6.96 -27.22
N PHE A 291 -23.05 -7.84 -28.19
CA PHE A 291 -24.10 -8.66 -28.82
C PHE A 291 -24.31 -10.06 -28.19
N ARG A 292 -23.29 -10.70 -27.60
CA ARG A 292 -23.44 -12.02 -26.93
C ARG A 292 -24.13 -11.97 -25.55
N GLY A 293 -24.66 -10.82 -25.15
CA GLY A 293 -25.39 -10.62 -23.89
C GLY A 293 -26.91 -10.60 -23.99
N SER A 294 -27.50 -10.53 -25.20
CA SER A 294 -28.92 -10.19 -25.38
C SER A 294 -29.93 -11.31 -25.13
N GLY A 295 -29.48 -12.56 -24.92
CA GLY A 295 -30.37 -13.74 -24.92
C GLY A 295 -30.95 -14.18 -23.57
N SER A 296 -30.46 -13.69 -22.43
CA SER A 296 -30.79 -14.30 -21.12
C SER A 296 -30.83 -13.37 -19.90
N THR A 297 -30.96 -12.05 -20.10
CA THR A 297 -30.97 -11.06 -19.00
C THR A 297 -32.07 -11.33 -17.95
N TRP A 298 -33.24 -11.81 -18.38
CA TRP A 298 -34.34 -12.19 -17.47
C TRP A 298 -34.05 -13.43 -16.61
N LEU A 299 -33.45 -14.48 -17.18
CA LEU A 299 -33.05 -15.68 -16.42
C LEU A 299 -31.95 -15.38 -15.39
N ARG A 300 -31.15 -14.32 -15.62
CA ARG A 300 -30.14 -13.84 -14.68
C ARG A 300 -30.74 -13.10 -13.49
N PHE A 301 -31.84 -12.34 -13.70
CA PHE A 301 -32.60 -11.72 -12.61
C PHE A 301 -33.28 -12.77 -11.71
N LEU A 302 -33.69 -13.91 -12.29
CA LEU A 302 -34.26 -15.05 -11.56
C LEU A 302 -33.22 -16.00 -10.94
N GLY A 303 -31.91 -15.71 -11.05
CA GLY A 303 -30.84 -16.54 -10.46
C GLY A 303 -30.60 -17.91 -11.12
N LEU A 304 -31.26 -18.20 -12.26
CA LEU A 304 -31.26 -19.52 -12.90
C LEU A 304 -30.03 -19.81 -13.77
N SER A 305 -29.02 -18.95 -13.78
CA SER A 305 -27.81 -19.12 -14.60
C SER A 305 -26.55 -18.72 -13.84
N LYS A 306 -25.71 -19.72 -13.51
CA LYS A 306 -24.33 -19.48 -13.04
C LYS A 306 -23.41 -19.33 -14.25
N ARG A 307 -22.76 -18.16 -14.38
CA ARG A 307 -21.75 -17.93 -15.42
C ARG A 307 -20.41 -18.48 -14.93
N LYS A 308 -19.73 -19.27 -15.76
CA LYS A 308 -18.34 -19.69 -15.51
C LYS A 308 -17.43 -18.46 -15.55
N ASP A 309 -16.53 -18.32 -14.58
CA ASP A 309 -15.58 -17.20 -14.57
C ASP A 309 -14.58 -17.36 -15.75
N PRO A 310 -14.19 -16.28 -16.44
CA PRO A 310 -13.28 -16.38 -17.59
C PRO A 310 -11.84 -16.84 -17.22
N VAL A 311 -11.50 -16.87 -15.93
CA VAL A 311 -10.22 -17.37 -15.38
C VAL A 311 -9.93 -18.82 -15.77
N ASP A 312 -10.98 -19.62 -15.97
CA ASP A 312 -10.88 -21.07 -16.16
C ASP A 312 -10.35 -21.47 -17.56
N ASN A 313 -10.18 -20.52 -18.46
CA ASN A 313 -9.55 -20.72 -19.77
C ASN A 313 -8.11 -20.20 -19.77
N GLN A 314 -7.24 -20.80 -20.58
CA GLN A 314 -5.93 -20.22 -20.88
C GLN A 314 -6.10 -18.85 -21.56
N PRO A 315 -5.26 -17.86 -21.24
CA PRO A 315 -5.35 -16.52 -21.83
C PRO A 315 -4.83 -16.57 -23.26
N THR A 316 -5.49 -15.83 -24.15
CA THR A 316 -5.01 -15.59 -25.51
C THR A 316 -3.71 -14.77 -25.50
N GLU A 317 -2.93 -14.81 -26.58
CA GLU A 317 -1.71 -13.99 -26.68
C GLU A 317 -1.99 -12.48 -26.61
N GLU A 318 -3.16 -12.04 -27.10
CA GLU A 318 -3.62 -10.65 -26.96
C GLU A 318 -3.90 -10.29 -25.49
N GLU A 319 -4.56 -11.16 -24.73
CA GLU A 319 -4.79 -10.97 -23.28
C GLU A 319 -3.48 -11.01 -22.48
N LYS A 320 -2.50 -11.85 -22.89
CA LYS A 320 -1.15 -11.87 -22.29
C LYS A 320 -0.37 -10.58 -22.58
N GLU A 321 -0.39 -10.07 -23.80
CA GLU A 321 0.26 -8.80 -24.15
C GLU A 321 -0.43 -7.61 -23.45
N ALA A 322 -1.76 -7.68 -23.32
CA ALA A 322 -2.54 -6.67 -22.62
C ALA A 322 -2.34 -6.68 -21.09
N SER A 323 -2.03 -7.82 -20.47
CA SER A 323 -1.75 -7.92 -19.04
C SER A 323 -0.36 -7.43 -18.62
N LYS A 324 0.58 -7.27 -19.58
CA LYS A 324 1.93 -6.77 -19.31
C LYS A 324 1.91 -5.40 -18.60
N GLY A 325 2.65 -5.32 -17.50
CA GLY A 325 2.75 -4.14 -16.65
C GLY A 325 1.45 -3.74 -15.95
N GLN A 326 0.39 -4.56 -15.94
CA GLN A 326 -0.82 -4.29 -15.16
C GLN A 326 -0.55 -4.55 -13.68
N VAL A 327 -0.77 -3.54 -12.83
CA VAL A 327 -0.58 -3.67 -11.38
C VAL A 327 -1.90 -3.36 -10.69
N ILE A 328 -2.42 -4.26 -9.87
CA ILE A 328 -3.49 -3.92 -8.91
C ILE A 328 -2.88 -3.70 -7.53
N CYS A 329 -3.32 -2.66 -6.83
CA CYS A 329 -2.94 -2.39 -5.45
C CYS A 329 -4.13 -2.65 -4.53
N ILE A 330 -4.02 -3.68 -3.68
CA ILE A 330 -5.04 -4.09 -2.72
C ILE A 330 -4.57 -3.71 -1.32
N VAL A 331 -5.36 -2.92 -0.61
CA VAL A 331 -5.12 -2.64 0.82
C VAL A 331 -5.69 -3.80 1.64
N VAL A 332 -4.81 -4.72 2.06
CA VAL A 332 -5.21 -6.10 2.43
C VAL A 332 -6.01 -6.18 3.73
N GLY A 333 -5.64 -5.38 4.74
CA GLY A 333 -6.31 -5.42 6.05
C GLY A 333 -7.78 -4.99 6.02
N GLY A 334 -8.12 -4.08 5.10
CA GLY A 334 -9.46 -3.51 4.95
C GLY A 334 -9.98 -2.83 6.21
N ALA A 335 -11.30 -2.65 6.30
CA ALA A 335 -11.97 -1.99 7.42
C ALA A 335 -11.70 -2.62 8.81
N THR A 336 -11.26 -3.89 8.88
CA THR A 336 -10.87 -4.53 10.14
C THR A 336 -9.57 -3.93 10.71
N GLU A 337 -8.63 -3.60 9.84
CA GLU A 337 -7.36 -2.96 10.18
C GLU A 337 -7.56 -1.46 10.38
N SER A 338 -8.39 -0.81 9.55
CA SER A 338 -8.75 0.61 9.71
C SER A 338 -9.41 0.93 11.06
N LEU A 339 -10.15 -0.02 11.66
CA LEU A 339 -10.74 0.11 13.01
C LEU A 339 -9.73 -0.14 14.16
N LYS A 340 -8.51 -0.57 13.87
CA LYS A 340 -7.44 -0.85 14.85
C LYS A 340 -6.21 0.04 14.69
N ALA A 341 -6.11 0.75 13.57
CA ALA A 341 -5.05 1.73 13.28
C ALA A 341 -4.91 2.73 14.44
N SER A 342 -3.77 2.68 15.13
CA SER A 342 -3.42 3.61 16.22
C SER A 342 -1.96 4.05 16.09
N PRO A 343 -1.63 5.31 16.41
CA PRO A 343 -0.28 5.84 16.27
C PRO A 343 0.79 4.98 16.94
N GLY A 344 1.95 4.86 16.30
CA GLY A 344 3.09 4.06 16.75
C GLY A 344 2.90 2.53 16.67
N THR A 345 1.79 2.02 16.13
CA THR A 345 1.52 0.57 16.02
C THR A 345 1.46 0.08 14.57
N ALA A 346 1.70 -1.22 14.37
CA ALA A 346 1.54 -1.90 13.07
C ALA A 346 0.90 -3.29 13.25
N ASP A 347 -0.40 -3.35 13.57
CA ASP A 347 -1.14 -4.62 13.69
C ASP A 347 -1.81 -4.99 12.37
N LEU A 348 -1.22 -5.96 11.65
CA LEU A 348 -1.65 -6.33 10.30
C LEU A 348 -2.66 -7.49 10.29
N THR A 349 -3.86 -7.23 9.78
CA THR A 349 -4.95 -8.20 9.57
C THR A 349 -4.67 -9.01 8.31
N LEU A 350 -3.73 -9.96 8.40
CA LEU A 350 -3.20 -10.70 7.24
C LEU A 350 -3.35 -12.23 7.37
N ARG A 351 -3.39 -12.80 8.57
CA ARG A 351 -3.27 -14.27 8.77
C ARG A 351 -4.39 -15.06 8.08
N LYS A 352 -5.63 -14.58 8.08
CA LYS A 352 -6.77 -15.22 7.41
C LYS A 352 -7.03 -14.68 5.98
N ARG A 353 -6.22 -13.75 5.48
CA ARG A 353 -6.45 -13.03 4.20
C ARG A 353 -5.83 -13.72 2.98
N LEU A 354 -6.22 -14.95 2.65
CA LEU A 354 -5.70 -15.67 1.47
C LEU A 354 -6.28 -15.17 0.11
N GLY A 355 -7.23 -14.23 0.12
CA GLY A 355 -7.98 -13.82 -1.07
C GLY A 355 -7.16 -13.14 -2.17
N PHE A 356 -6.23 -12.26 -1.81
CA PHE A 356 -5.38 -11.53 -2.78
C PHE A 356 -4.33 -12.45 -3.39
N ILE A 357 -3.78 -13.38 -2.61
CA ILE A 357 -2.88 -14.45 -3.06
C ILE A 357 -3.60 -15.36 -4.07
N LYS A 358 -4.85 -15.75 -3.78
CA LYS A 358 -5.68 -16.54 -4.70
C LYS A 358 -5.98 -15.80 -6.01
N ILE A 359 -6.01 -14.46 -6.01
CA ILE A 359 -6.15 -13.65 -7.23
C ILE A 359 -4.82 -13.62 -8.00
N ALA A 360 -3.68 -13.48 -7.32
CA ALA A 360 -2.34 -13.51 -7.92
C ALA A 360 -2.09 -14.84 -8.66
N MET A 361 -2.19 -15.97 -7.95
CA MET A 361 -2.03 -17.32 -8.53
C MET A 361 -3.01 -17.62 -9.67
N ARG A 362 -4.28 -17.18 -9.58
CA ARG A 362 -5.27 -17.42 -10.63
C ARG A 362 -4.95 -16.76 -11.96
N ASN A 363 -4.21 -15.65 -11.93
CA ASN A 363 -3.86 -14.89 -13.12
C ASN A 363 -2.40 -15.06 -13.54
N GLY A 364 -1.55 -15.72 -12.72
CA GLY A 364 -0.11 -15.80 -12.94
C GLY A 364 0.58 -14.44 -12.75
N ALA A 365 0.10 -13.66 -11.77
CA ALA A 365 0.61 -12.34 -11.45
C ALA A 365 1.52 -12.41 -10.23
N ASP A 366 2.72 -11.83 -10.31
CA ASP A 366 3.68 -11.87 -9.20
C ASP A 366 3.18 -11.00 -8.03
N LEU A 367 3.37 -11.50 -6.80
CA LEU A 367 2.83 -10.90 -5.59
C LEU A 367 3.90 -10.03 -4.91
N VAL A 368 3.60 -8.76 -4.66
CA VAL A 368 4.56 -7.78 -4.12
C VAL A 368 4.08 -7.22 -2.78
N PRO A 369 4.81 -7.41 -1.67
CA PRO A 369 4.50 -6.74 -0.42
C PRO A 369 4.87 -5.26 -0.50
N VAL A 370 3.98 -4.39 -0.02
CA VAL A 370 4.22 -2.96 0.15
C VAL A 370 3.92 -2.59 1.59
N PHE A 371 4.94 -2.13 2.33
CA PHE A 371 4.77 -1.62 3.69
C PHE A 371 4.86 -0.09 3.72
N SER A 372 4.02 0.57 4.50
CA SER A 372 3.89 2.02 4.52
C SER A 372 3.96 2.58 5.94
N PHE A 373 5.11 3.16 6.28
CA PHE A 373 5.34 3.82 7.56
C PHE A 373 4.56 5.14 7.61
N GLY A 374 4.01 5.51 8.77
CA GLY A 374 3.25 6.76 8.97
C GLY A 374 1.73 6.70 8.73
N GLU A 375 1.19 5.67 8.07
CA GLU A 375 -0.26 5.57 7.75
C GLU A 375 -1.17 5.45 8.98
N ASN A 376 -0.65 4.97 10.12
CA ASN A 376 -1.39 4.89 11.38
C ASN A 376 -1.25 6.16 12.24
N ASP A 377 -0.33 7.06 11.89
CA ASP A 377 0.05 8.22 12.71
C ASP A 377 -0.67 9.51 12.26
N ILE A 378 -1.26 9.52 11.06
CA ILE A 378 -2.02 10.66 10.51
C ILE A 378 -3.39 10.89 11.18
N PHE A 379 -3.83 10.01 12.07
CA PHE A 379 -5.10 10.12 12.81
C PHE A 379 -5.01 9.44 14.18
N SER A 380 -5.71 9.99 15.16
CA SER A 380 -5.93 9.34 16.45
C SER A 380 -7.34 8.78 16.50
N GLN A 381 -7.49 7.47 16.76
CA GLN A 381 -8.82 6.87 16.94
C GLN A 381 -9.34 7.11 18.35
N LEU A 382 -10.58 7.57 18.43
CA LEU A 382 -11.31 7.64 19.69
C LEU A 382 -11.84 6.25 20.03
N ALA A 383 -11.59 5.78 21.25
CA ALA A 383 -12.14 4.53 21.76
C ALA A 383 -13.68 4.60 21.76
N ALA A 384 -14.29 3.94 20.76
CA ALA A 384 -15.73 3.86 20.63
C ALA A 384 -16.30 2.91 21.70
N GLY A 385 -17.02 3.43 22.69
CA GLY A 385 -17.71 2.60 23.69
C GLY A 385 -18.72 1.63 23.07
N ASP A 386 -19.04 0.55 23.78
CA ASP A 386 -19.72 -0.65 23.24
C ASP A 386 -20.93 -0.39 22.33
N ARG A 387 -21.78 0.58 22.68
CA ARG A 387 -22.98 0.95 21.89
C ARG A 387 -22.63 1.56 20.54
N VAL A 388 -21.54 2.34 20.47
CA VAL A 388 -21.03 2.93 19.25
C VAL A 388 -20.31 1.88 18.41
N HIS A 389 -19.52 1.00 19.03
CA HIS A 389 -18.90 -0.12 18.35
C HIS A 389 -19.95 -1.08 17.73
N ALA A 390 -21.04 -1.35 18.45
CA ALA A 390 -22.18 -2.11 17.91
C ALA A 390 -22.84 -1.41 16.71
N LEU A 391 -22.97 -0.08 16.73
CA LEU A 391 -23.50 0.69 15.60
C LEU A 391 -22.55 0.66 14.39
N GLN A 392 -21.25 0.86 14.60
CA GLN A 392 -20.21 0.74 13.57
C GLN A 392 -20.23 -0.64 12.91
N LYS A 393 -20.32 -1.71 13.72
CA LYS A 393 -20.39 -3.10 13.24
C LYS A 393 -21.66 -3.40 12.44
N ARG A 394 -22.81 -2.81 12.81
CA ARG A 394 -24.05 -2.87 12.01
C ARG A 394 -23.89 -2.14 10.67
N PHE A 395 -23.34 -0.92 10.67
CA PHE A 395 -23.05 -0.18 9.44
C PHE A 395 -22.09 -0.93 8.51
N GLN A 396 -21.00 -1.50 9.06
CA GLN A 396 -20.04 -2.33 8.34
C GLN A 396 -20.72 -3.52 7.66
N THR A 397 -21.63 -4.19 8.37
CA THR A 397 -22.35 -5.37 7.86
C THR A 397 -23.32 -4.99 6.73
N SER A 398 -23.93 -3.80 6.79
CA SER A 398 -24.88 -3.34 5.76
C SER A 398 -24.23 -2.68 4.54
N PHE A 399 -23.10 -1.98 4.69
CA PHE A 399 -22.52 -1.14 3.63
C PHE A 399 -21.08 -1.49 3.24
N GLY A 400 -20.43 -2.44 3.93
CA GLY A 400 -19.05 -2.88 3.67
C GLY A 400 -17.96 -1.92 4.17
N PHE A 401 -18.31 -0.69 4.56
CA PHE A 401 -17.42 0.28 5.19
C PHE A 401 -17.89 0.64 6.60
N THR A 402 -16.95 1.04 7.45
CA THR A 402 -17.19 1.54 8.80
C THR A 402 -17.19 3.07 8.80
N LEU A 403 -17.82 3.67 9.80
CA LEU A 403 -17.56 5.06 10.19
C LEU A 403 -16.57 5.03 11.37
N PRO A 404 -15.24 4.99 11.13
CA PRO A 404 -14.28 5.09 12.21
C PRO A 404 -14.44 6.45 12.90
N LEU A 405 -14.43 6.45 14.24
CA LEU A 405 -14.41 7.69 15.01
C LEU A 405 -12.96 8.05 15.26
N PHE A 406 -12.45 8.98 14.47
CA PHE A 406 -11.10 9.51 14.59
C PHE A 406 -11.16 11.01 14.84
N HIS A 407 -10.15 11.52 15.53
CA HIS A 407 -9.83 12.94 15.51
C HIS A 407 -8.46 13.14 14.87
N GLY A 408 -8.38 14.19 14.07
CA GLY A 408 -7.13 14.85 13.76
C GLY A 408 -7.23 16.30 14.25
N ARG A 409 -6.63 17.20 13.48
CA ARG A 409 -6.69 18.64 13.70
C ARG A 409 -7.91 19.30 13.03
N GLY A 410 -8.16 20.56 13.36
CA GLY A 410 -9.12 21.41 12.66
C GLY A 410 -8.54 22.05 11.39
N ILE A 411 -9.39 22.76 10.63
CA ILE A 411 -8.95 23.57 9.48
C ILE A 411 -8.16 24.80 9.96
N PHE A 412 -8.58 25.39 11.09
CA PHE A 412 -8.02 26.62 11.69
C PHE A 412 -7.42 26.39 13.09
N ASN A 413 -7.32 25.15 13.56
CA ASN A 413 -6.73 24.79 14.85
C ASN A 413 -6.00 23.44 14.73
N TYR A 414 -5.08 23.15 15.64
CA TYR A 414 -4.27 21.93 15.65
C TYR A 414 -4.82 20.83 16.58
N THR A 415 -5.76 21.16 17.46
CA THR A 415 -6.16 20.30 18.59
C THR A 415 -7.36 19.40 18.30
N ILE A 416 -8.36 19.87 17.53
CA ILE A 416 -9.63 19.15 17.31
C ILE A 416 -10.17 19.38 15.90
N GLY A 417 -10.34 18.29 15.14
CA GLY A 417 -11.17 18.25 13.94
C GLY A 417 -11.06 16.94 13.15
N LEU A 418 -11.49 17.00 11.89
CA LEU A 418 -11.49 15.86 10.95
C LEU A 418 -10.32 15.90 9.95
N MET A 419 -9.46 16.91 10.02
CA MET A 419 -8.29 16.99 9.13
C MET A 419 -7.16 16.10 9.68
N PRO A 420 -6.60 15.18 8.88
CA PRO A 420 -5.43 14.38 9.24
C PRO A 420 -4.27 15.21 9.84
N TYR A 421 -3.47 14.63 10.72
CA TYR A 421 -2.21 15.24 11.16
C TYR A 421 -1.18 15.33 10.01
N ARG A 422 -0.21 16.22 10.16
CA ARG A 422 0.94 16.31 9.24
C ARG A 422 2.01 15.35 9.72
N HIS A 423 2.05 14.16 9.13
CA HIS A 423 3.06 13.14 9.44
C HIS A 423 3.65 12.61 8.12
N PRO A 424 4.97 12.37 8.02
CA PRO A 424 5.59 11.68 6.91
C PRO A 424 4.92 10.32 6.63
N ILE A 425 4.69 9.98 5.35
CA ILE A 425 4.28 8.64 4.92
C ILE A 425 5.32 8.09 3.93
N VAL A 426 5.92 6.95 4.26
CA VAL A 426 6.98 6.33 3.43
C VAL A 426 6.55 4.92 3.06
N SER A 427 6.18 4.72 1.79
CA SER A 427 5.84 3.40 1.27
C SER A 427 7.06 2.72 0.66
N VAL A 428 7.39 1.52 1.10
CA VAL A 428 8.48 0.69 0.59
C VAL A 428 7.90 -0.48 -0.20
N VAL A 429 8.28 -0.59 -1.48
CA VAL A 429 7.88 -1.70 -2.37
C VAL A 429 8.94 -2.79 -2.30
N GLY A 430 8.55 -3.98 -1.81
CA GLY A 430 9.42 -5.14 -1.62
C GLY A 430 9.67 -5.97 -2.88
N ARG A 431 10.28 -7.14 -2.67
CA ARG A 431 10.60 -8.08 -3.75
C ARG A 431 9.35 -8.84 -4.23
N PRO A 432 9.26 -9.15 -5.54
CA PRO A 432 8.17 -9.95 -6.07
C PRO A 432 8.32 -11.42 -5.67
N ILE A 433 7.22 -12.03 -5.25
CA ILE A 433 7.08 -13.47 -5.02
C ILE A 433 6.39 -14.05 -6.23
N HIS A 434 7.09 -14.94 -6.93
CA HIS A 434 6.55 -15.55 -8.14
C HIS A 434 5.32 -16.40 -7.80
N CYS A 435 4.26 -16.23 -8.59
CA CYS A 435 3.02 -17.00 -8.46
C CYS A 435 2.76 -17.78 -9.74
N GLU A 436 3.04 -19.08 -9.73
CA GLU A 436 2.68 -19.98 -10.82
C GLU A 436 1.16 -19.95 -11.05
N ARG A 437 0.74 -20.01 -12.33
CA ARG A 437 -0.66 -19.88 -12.68
C ARG A 437 -1.45 -21.14 -12.36
N ASN A 438 -2.15 -21.14 -11.22
CA ASN A 438 -3.11 -22.18 -10.85
C ASN A 438 -4.54 -21.60 -10.82
N PRO A 439 -5.49 -22.07 -11.67
CA PRO A 439 -6.89 -21.65 -11.62
C PRO A 439 -7.60 -22.06 -10.33
N GLU A 440 -7.24 -23.18 -9.71
CA GLU A 440 -7.88 -23.71 -8.50
C GLU A 440 -6.84 -24.04 -7.42
N PRO A 441 -6.13 -23.03 -6.88
CA PRO A 441 -5.08 -23.26 -5.90
C PRO A 441 -5.69 -23.80 -4.61
N THR A 442 -5.06 -24.87 -4.12
CA THR A 442 -5.35 -25.51 -2.85
C THR A 442 -5.02 -24.58 -1.69
N LYS A 443 -5.56 -24.89 -0.51
CA LYS A 443 -5.27 -24.10 0.70
C LYS A 443 -3.78 -24.14 1.08
N ALA A 444 -3.11 -25.29 0.88
CA ALA A 444 -1.69 -25.45 1.19
C ALA A 444 -0.79 -24.58 0.31
N GLU A 445 -1.03 -24.53 -1.02
CA GLU A 445 -0.29 -23.64 -1.93
C GLU A 445 -0.47 -22.16 -1.53
N LEU A 446 -1.71 -21.76 -1.19
CA LEU A 446 -2.00 -20.40 -0.75
C LEU A 446 -1.30 -20.04 0.56
N GLU A 447 -1.20 -20.98 1.50
CA GLU A 447 -0.52 -20.79 2.79
C GLU A 447 1.01 -20.75 2.64
N GLU A 448 1.58 -21.49 1.69
CA GLU A 448 3.02 -21.42 1.39
C GLU A 448 3.40 -20.09 0.72
N VAL A 449 2.63 -19.62 -0.27
CA VAL A 449 2.83 -18.29 -0.85
C VAL A 449 2.58 -17.19 0.20
N GLN A 450 1.61 -17.37 1.12
CA GLN A 450 1.41 -16.46 2.25
C GLN A 450 2.63 -16.44 3.19
N ARG A 451 3.27 -17.57 3.45
CA ARG A 451 4.48 -17.66 4.27
C ARG A 451 5.62 -16.85 3.66
N LEU A 452 5.86 -17.00 2.36
CA LEU A 452 6.86 -16.20 1.62
C LEU A 452 6.52 -14.70 1.64
N TYR A 453 5.24 -14.36 1.45
CA TYR A 453 4.75 -12.98 1.53
C TYR A 453 4.94 -12.34 2.91
N ILE A 454 4.66 -13.09 3.97
CA ILE A 454 4.90 -12.67 5.35
C ILE A 454 6.39 -12.46 5.60
N ILE A 455 7.27 -13.34 5.11
CA ILE A 455 8.72 -13.20 5.26
C ILE A 455 9.22 -11.90 4.62
N GLU A 456 8.87 -11.62 3.35
CA GLU A 456 9.35 -10.38 2.72
C GLU A 456 8.68 -9.12 3.29
N LEU A 457 7.44 -9.20 3.77
CA LEU A 457 6.81 -8.10 4.51
C LEU A 457 7.49 -7.82 5.86
N MET A 458 7.91 -8.87 6.58
CA MET A 458 8.73 -8.73 7.79
C MET A 458 10.13 -8.17 7.47
N ASN A 459 10.76 -8.60 6.37
CA ASN A 459 12.06 -8.06 5.96
C ASN A 459 11.99 -6.57 5.63
N LEU A 460 10.90 -6.10 5.00
CA LEU A 460 10.64 -4.65 4.83
C LEU A 460 10.51 -3.93 6.17
N TRP A 461 9.83 -4.52 7.14
CA TRP A 461 9.71 -3.94 8.48
C TRP A 461 11.07 -3.86 9.17
N GLU A 462 11.78 -4.99 9.32
CA GLU A 462 13.08 -5.07 10.01
C GLU A 462 14.15 -4.15 9.38
N THR A 463 14.15 -4.00 8.04
CA THR A 463 15.14 -3.15 7.35
C THR A 463 14.91 -1.65 7.58
N TRP A 464 13.66 -1.22 7.74
CA TRP A 464 13.30 0.21 7.65
C TRP A 464 12.64 0.78 8.93
N LYS A 465 12.26 -0.05 9.91
CA LYS A 465 11.57 0.36 11.13
C LYS A 465 12.36 1.37 11.98
N ASP A 466 13.68 1.28 12.03
CA ASP A 466 14.47 2.21 12.84
C ASP A 466 14.67 3.56 12.16
N ALA A 467 14.51 3.65 10.83
CA ALA A 467 14.52 4.90 10.08
C ALA A 467 13.14 5.61 10.09
N TYR A 468 12.04 4.85 9.93
CA TYR A 468 10.70 5.44 9.69
C TYR A 468 9.66 5.11 10.76
N ALA A 469 10.01 4.31 11.77
CA ALA A 469 9.19 4.01 12.95
C ALA A 469 10.05 3.94 14.23
N ALA A 470 11.00 4.88 14.38
CA ALA A 470 11.86 4.98 15.56
C ALA A 470 11.05 5.14 16.87
N ASN A 471 9.95 5.89 16.82
CA ASN A 471 9.06 6.17 17.96
C ASN A 471 7.91 5.15 18.10
N ARG A 472 8.06 3.93 17.57
CA ARG A 472 7.03 2.89 17.66
C ARG A 472 6.75 2.47 19.10
N THR A 473 5.48 2.27 19.42
CA THR A 473 5.03 1.80 20.75
C THR A 473 5.15 0.29 20.90
N LYS A 474 5.21 -0.45 19.78
CA LYS A 474 5.48 -1.89 19.70
C LYS A 474 6.00 -2.28 18.32
N GLU A 475 6.61 -3.46 18.25
CA GLU A 475 6.95 -4.13 16.99
C GLU A 475 5.69 -4.52 16.20
N LEU A 476 5.84 -4.72 14.89
CA LEU A 476 4.78 -5.14 13.98
C LEU A 476 4.24 -6.52 14.40
N THR A 477 2.91 -6.68 14.38
CA THR A 477 2.27 -7.96 14.70
C THR A 477 1.31 -8.40 13.59
N ILE A 478 1.35 -9.69 13.25
CA ILE A 478 0.46 -10.29 12.24
C ILE A 478 -0.70 -10.99 12.93
N ILE A 479 -1.84 -10.29 12.96
CA ILE A 479 -3.08 -10.71 13.58
C ILE A 479 -4.02 -11.42 12.58
N GLU A 480 -5.13 -11.93 13.10
CA GLU A 480 -6.12 -12.75 12.38
C GLU A 480 -6.66 -12.14 11.08
#